data_AF-A0A2N0QIW5-F1
#
_entry.id   AF-A0A2N0QIW5-F1
#
_cell.length_a   1.000
_cell.length_b   1.000
_cell.length_c   1.000
_cell.angle_alpha   90.00
_cell.angle_beta   90.00
_cell.angle_gamma   90.00
#
_symmetry.space_group_name_H-M   'P 1'
#
loop_
_entity.id
_entity.type
_entity.pdbx_description
1 polymer ?
#
loop_
_entity_poly.entity_id
_entity_poly.type
_entity_poly.pdbx_seq_one_letter_code
_entity_poly.pdbx_strand_id
1 'polypeptide(L)' 'ENEEHEVEVLASINIEGTQYVAVGFVEDLREETEEDIDVFFLKVDEEGDFEAIESDEEFDKVSAAFDEVLDDESN' A
#
# COMPACT_ATOMS: atom_id res chain seq x y z
N GLU A 1 0.72 24.21 -1.99
CA GLU A 1 2.06 23.79 -2.40
C GLU A 1 1.91 22.40 -3.00
N ASN A 2 2.67 22.04 -4.04
CA ASN A 2 2.64 20.68 -4.56
C ASN A 2 3.76 19.96 -3.81
N GLU A 3 3.46 19.47 -2.60
CA GLU A 3 4.40 18.64 -1.85
C GLU A 3 4.54 17.33 -2.60
N GLU A 4 5.65 17.21 -3.34
CA GLU A 4 6.06 15.99 -4.01
C GLU A 4 6.54 15.02 -2.91
N HIS A 5 5.60 14.30 -2.32
CA HIS A 5 5.94 13.26 -1.34
C HIS A 5 6.51 12.04 -2.07
N GLU A 6 7.69 11.60 -1.66
CA GLU A 6 8.32 10.40 -2.19
C GLU A 6 7.74 9.17 -1.47
N VAL A 7 7.23 8.22 -2.24
CA VAL A 7 6.65 6.98 -1.73
C VAL A 7 7.47 5.78 -2.17
N GLU A 8 7.62 4.80 -1.28
CA GLU A 8 8.28 3.53 -1.57
C GLU A 8 7.27 2.39 -1.52
N VAL A 9 7.36 1.45 -2.47
CA VAL A 9 6.52 0.25 -2.49
C VAL A 9 7.02 -0.71 -1.41
N LEU A 10 6.18 -0.95 -0.42
CA LEU A 10 6.44 -1.86 0.70
C LEU A 10 6.11 -3.30 0.33
N ALA A 11 4.96 -3.50 -0.31
CA ALA A 11 4.48 -4.82 -0.68
C ALA A 11 3.60 -4.77 -1.93
N SER A 12 3.46 -5.91 -2.60
CA SER A 12 2.56 -6.07 -3.75
C SER A 12 1.86 -7.42 -3.71
N ILE A 13 0.55 -7.42 -3.96
CA ILE A 13 -0.27 -8.63 -4.04
C ILE A 13 -1.02 -8.67 -5.38
N ASN A 14 -1.54 -9.84 -5.73
CA ASN A 14 -2.41 -10.02 -6.89
C ASN A 14 -3.72 -10.65 -6.42
N ILE A 15 -4.83 -9.96 -6.64
CA ILE A 15 -6.18 -10.41 -6.28
C ILE A 15 -7.00 -10.44 -7.56
N GLU A 16 -7.56 -11.61 -7.89
CA GLU A 16 -8.46 -11.80 -9.02
C GLU A 16 -7.87 -11.35 -10.38
N GLY A 17 -6.53 -11.35 -10.52
CA GLY A 17 -5.83 -10.90 -11.72
C GLY A 17 -5.44 -9.42 -11.71
N THR A 18 -5.94 -8.65 -10.74
CA THR A 18 -5.56 -7.25 -10.53
C THR A 18 -4.39 -7.17 -9.55
N GLN A 19 -3.40 -6.35 -9.89
CA GLN A 19 -2.23 -6.14 -9.05
C GLN A 19 -2.49 -4.96 -8.11
N TYR A 20 -2.16 -5.12 -6.83
CA TYR A 20 -2.28 -4.07 -5.83
C TYR A 20 -0.95 -3.89 -5.13
N VAL A 21 -0.64 -2.66 -4.72
CA VAL A 21 0.59 -2.31 -4.02
C VAL A 21 0.28 -1.52 -2.77
N ALA A 22 1.04 -1.79 -1.72
CA ALA A 22 1.10 -1.00 -0.51
C ALA A 22 2.32 -0.07 -0.63
N VAL A 23 2.11 1.23 -0.50
CA VAL A 23 3.16 2.25 -0.53
C VAL A 23 3.21 2.99 0.80
N GLY A 24 4.41 3.30 1.27
CA GLY A 24 4.63 4.13 2.45
C GLY A 24 5.40 5.39 2.10
N PHE A 25 5.25 6.45 2.89
CA PHE A 25 6.06 7.66 2.71
C PHE A 25 7.51 7.39 3.09
N VAL A 26 8.44 7.78 2.22
CA VAL A 26 9.88 7.62 2.46
C VAL A 26 10.35 8.42 3.66
N GLU A 27 9.71 9.55 3.95
CA GLU A 27 9.99 10.37 5.13
C GLU A 27 9.69 9.60 6.43
N ASP A 28 8.56 8.91 6.43
CA ASP A 28 8.06 8.14 7.56
C ASP A 28 8.86 6.85 7.77
N LEU A 29 9.16 6.11 6.69
CA LEU A 29 10.03 4.92 6.71
C LEU A 29 11.47 5.19 7.20
N ARG A 30 11.94 6.44 7.08
CA ARG A 30 13.29 6.85 7.51
C ARG A 30 13.32 7.33 8.95
N GLU A 31 12.21 7.79 9.48
CA GLU A 31 12.05 7.95 10.91
C GLU A 31 11.92 6.54 11.51
N GLU A 32 13.00 6.01 12.07
CA GLU A 32 13.00 4.77 12.87
C GLU A 32 12.23 4.96 14.19
N THR A 33 11.11 5.68 14.17
CA THR A 33 10.21 5.88 15.30
C THR A 33 9.24 4.70 15.35
N GLU A 34 8.85 4.31 16.56
CA GLU A 34 7.80 3.32 16.80
C GLU A 34 6.39 3.86 16.44
N GLU A 35 6.31 4.91 15.60
CA GLU A 35 5.06 5.44 15.09
C GLU A 35 4.57 4.53 13.95
N ASP A 36 3.27 4.22 13.95
CA ASP A 36 2.65 3.43 12.90
C ASP A 36 2.84 4.14 11.55
N ILE A 37 3.59 3.51 10.64
CA ILE A 37 3.83 4.06 9.31
C ILE A 37 2.50 4.17 8.55
N ASP A 38 2.20 5.35 8.02
CA ASP A 38 1.01 5.56 7.19
C ASP A 38 1.18 4.85 5.83
N VAL A 39 0.51 3.71 5.66
CA VAL A 39 0.51 2.89 4.44
C VAL A 39 -0.72 3.19 3.58
N PHE A 40 -0.50 3.43 2.28
CA PHE A 40 -1.53 3.66 1.28
C PHE A 40 -1.62 2.48 0.31
N PHE A 41 -2.84 2.10 -0.07
CA PHE A 41 -3.08 1.04 -1.03
C PHE A 41 -3.45 1.62 -2.40
N LEU A 42 -2.76 1.16 -3.43
CA LEU A 42 -2.98 1.55 -4.82
C LEU A 42 -3.19 0.30 -5.69
N LYS A 43 -4.13 0.40 -6.63
CA LYS A 43 -4.34 -0.57 -7.70
C LYS A 43 -3.34 -0.31 -8.82
N VAL A 44 -2.87 -1.35 -9.49
CA VAL A 44 -2.08 -1.27 -10.73
C VAL A 44 -2.96 -1.75 -11.87
N ASP A 45 -3.16 -0.88 -12.87
CA ASP A 45 -3.95 -1.22 -14.05
C ASP A 45 -3.13 -2.00 -15.10
N GLU A 46 -3.76 -2.42 -16.21
CA GLU A 46 -3.13 -3.22 -17.26
C GLU A 46 -1.95 -2.49 -17.94
N GLU A 47 -1.96 -1.17 -17.91
CA GLU A 47 -0.86 -0.32 -18.41
C GLU A 47 0.31 -0.20 -17.42
N GLY A 48 0.16 -0.73 -16.20
CA GLY A 48 1.13 -0.58 -15.12
C GLY A 48 1.06 0.77 -14.39
N ASP A 49 -0.04 1.52 -14.59
CA ASP A 49 -0.28 2.80 -13.92
C ASP A 49 -0.95 2.59 -12.55
N PHE A 50 -0.69 3.50 -11.62
CA PHE A 50 -1.23 3.42 -10.25
C PHE A 50 -2.57 4.15 -10.17
N GLU A 51 -3.62 3.41 -9.85
CA GLU A 51 -4.96 3.92 -9.62
C GLU A 51 -5.32 3.86 -8.13
N ALA A 52 -6.04 4.87 -7.65
CA ALA A 52 -6.59 4.84 -6.31
C ALA A 52 -7.76 3.84 -6.24
N ILE A 53 -7.88 3.13 -5.12
CA ILE A 53 -9.03 2.24 -4.88
C ILE A 53 -10.25 3.10 -4.59
N GLU A 54 -11.21 3.12 -5.52
CA GLU A 54 -12.44 3.92 -5.38
C GLU A 54 -13.58 3.18 -4.67
N SER A 55 -13.44 1.87 -4.45
CA SER A 55 -14.49 1.03 -3.89
C SER A 55 -14.13 0.49 -2.51
N ASP A 56 -14.99 0.76 -1.51
CA ASP A 56 -14.83 0.22 -0.15
C ASP A 56 -14.67 -1.31 -0.13
N GLU A 57 -15.42 -2.06 -0.96
CA GLU A 57 -15.29 -3.53 -0.99
C GLU A 57 -13.91 -3.99 -1.46
N GLU A 58 -13.34 -3.28 -2.44
CA GLU A 58 -12.00 -3.55 -2.94
C GLU A 58 -10.95 -3.18 -1.89
N PHE A 59 -11.13 -2.02 -1.23
CA PHE A 59 -10.26 -1.59 -0.16
C PHE A 59 -10.24 -2.59 1.00
N ASP A 60 -11.40 -3.08 1.45
CA ASP A 60 -11.52 -4.06 2.53
C ASP A 60 -10.79 -5.37 2.19
N LYS A 61 -10.95 -5.86 0.95
CA LYS A 61 -10.25 -7.06 0.46
C LYS A 61 -8.74 -6.87 0.40
N VAL A 62 -8.29 -5.76 -0.18
CA VAL A 62 -6.87 -5.44 -0.35
C VAL A 62 -6.23 -5.25 1.02
N SER A 63 -6.86 -4.46 1.89
CA SER A 63 -6.44 -4.24 3.27
C SER A 63 -6.33 -5.55 4.03
N ALA A 64 -7.35 -6.40 4.04
CA ALA A 64 -7.30 -7.70 4.73
C ALA A 64 -6.21 -8.63 4.18
N ALA A 65 -5.97 -8.63 2.87
CA ALA A 65 -4.91 -9.42 2.26
C ALA A 65 -3.51 -8.89 2.61
N PHE A 66 -3.34 -7.57 2.70
CA PHE A 66 -2.09 -6.97 3.15
C PHE A 66 -1.88 -7.16 4.66
N ASP A 67 -2.93 -7.06 5.47
CA ASP A 67 -2.90 -7.32 6.91
C ASP A 67 -2.42 -8.75 7.18
N GLU A 68 -2.93 -9.76 6.47
CA GLU A 68 -2.44 -11.14 6.58
C GLU A 68 -0.96 -11.30 6.16
N VAL A 69 -0.47 -10.47 5.25
CA VAL A 69 0.94 -10.51 4.79
C VAL A 69 1.87 -9.72 5.72
N LEU A 70 1.41 -8.61 6.31
CA LEU A 70 2.19 -7.72 7.16
C LEU A 70 2.17 -8.17 8.64
N ASP A 71 1.05 -8.73 9.12
CA ASP A 71 0.91 -9.27 10.48
C ASP A 71 1.77 -10.53 10.69
N ASP A 72 2.02 -11.32 9.62
CA ASP A 72 2.90 -12.50 9.68
C ASP A 72 4.37 -12.16 10.03
N GLU A 73 4.81 -10.91 9.81
CA GLU A 73 6.14 -10.43 10.25
C GLU A 73 6.20 -10.02 11.74
N SER A 74 5.06 -9.99 12.45
CA SER A 74 4.96 -9.48 13.83
C SER A 74 4.91 -10.56 14.93
N ASN A 75 4.96 -11.85 14.59
CA ASN A 75 4.86 -12.98 15.56
C ASN A 75 6.18 -13.74 15.79
#